data_AF-A0A6A6BWJ5-F1
#
_entry.id   AF-A0A6A6BWJ5-F1
#
_cell.length_a   1.000
_cell.length_b   1.000
_cell.length_c   1.000
_cell.angle_alpha   90.00
_cell.angle_beta   90.00
_cell.angle_gamma   90.00
#
_symmetry.space_group_name_H-M   'P 1'
#
loop_
_entity.id
_entity.type
_entity.pdbx_description
1 polymer ?
#
loop_
_entity_poly.entity_id
_entity_poly.type
_entity_poly.pdbx_seq_one_letter_code
_entity_poly.pdbx_strand_id
1 'polypeptide(L)'
;MEKAVQVPRMRDIYANAEEVVVWLGQGDQQIRDLLDRLAHTPDTATARKAAEIDGLGDQLEDLCVCSASGPKTSEELVKSMQALLCFLWFSRVWCKQEIWAARKASLHYEDISCQWQNFDVSFFERMVASTTGDVQSVPGIIAARQGLARIRNQLVRADSATLASVRDKDKCNHYLSEDCKLDIVNVIRRCYSSQCKDERDHVYGLMGMSSINTYIHEEDDKRNEMLSVDYSQDQSTAKTYEDLARYVIGRDDRLSIVFLKGIFDHEQPRGKCTEQPLPTWVPDWGRDYGSLKWLTSRVAKPLSEEQLPLV
;
A
#
# COMPACT_ATOMS: atom_id res chain seq x y z
N MET A 1 1.51 18.47 21.53
CA MET A 1 2.59 17.97 22.42
C MET A 1 2.53 16.46 22.61
N GLU A 2 1.41 15.87 23.06
CA GLU A 2 1.35 14.42 23.34
C GLU A 2 1.63 13.53 22.10
N LYS A 3 0.99 13.81 20.96
CA LYS A 3 1.21 13.06 19.71
C LYS A 3 2.65 13.09 19.20
N ALA A 4 3.36 14.21 19.34
CA ALA A 4 4.74 14.36 18.88
C ALA A 4 5.71 13.43 19.64
N VAL A 5 5.38 13.05 20.88
CA VAL A 5 6.15 12.07 21.66
C VAL A 5 5.70 10.64 21.38
N GLN A 6 4.40 10.42 21.19
CA GLN A 6 3.83 9.09 20.98
C GLN A 6 4.12 8.55 19.57
N VAL A 7 3.97 9.36 18.54
CA VAL A 7 4.11 8.95 17.13
C VAL A 7 5.47 8.31 16.83
N PRO A 8 6.61 8.89 17.23
CA PRO A 8 7.90 8.24 17.03
C PRO A 8 8.00 6.84 17.65
N ARG A 9 7.29 6.61 18.77
CA ARG A 9 7.29 5.31 19.49
C ARG A 9 6.30 4.30 18.91
N MET A 10 5.36 4.71 18.06
CA MET A 10 4.30 3.82 17.54
C MET A 10 4.88 2.59 16.82
N ARG A 11 5.94 2.79 16.03
CA ARG A 11 6.63 1.69 15.35
C ARG A 11 7.11 0.66 16.37
N ASP A 12 7.81 1.12 17.40
CA ASP A 12 8.42 0.23 18.40
C ASP A 12 7.37 -0.51 19.22
N ILE A 13 6.24 0.14 19.53
CA ILE A 13 5.12 -0.50 20.24
C ILE A 13 4.62 -1.71 19.42
N TYR A 14 4.29 -1.51 18.14
CA TYR A 14 3.78 -2.60 17.30
C TYR A 14 4.85 -3.66 16.97
N ALA A 15 6.12 -3.25 16.85
CA ALA A 15 7.23 -4.16 16.63
C ALA A 15 7.53 -5.05 17.84
N ASN A 16 7.27 -4.57 19.06
CA ASN A 16 7.45 -5.34 20.29
C ASN A 16 6.17 -6.03 20.78
N ALA A 17 5.03 -5.74 20.17
CA ALA A 17 3.78 -6.42 20.48
C ALA A 17 3.87 -7.93 20.17
N GLU A 18 3.16 -8.72 20.96
CA GLU A 18 3.03 -10.16 20.70
C GLU A 18 2.32 -10.40 19.37
N GLU A 19 1.21 -9.69 19.17
CA GLU A 19 0.35 -9.75 17.99
C GLU A 19 -0.39 -8.42 17.80
N VAL A 20 -0.57 -8.02 16.55
CA VAL A 20 -1.42 -6.89 16.16
C VAL A 20 -2.77 -7.42 15.70
N VAL A 21 -3.81 -7.10 16.47
CA VAL A 21 -5.19 -7.51 16.20
C VAL A 21 -5.90 -6.42 15.41
N VAL A 22 -6.30 -6.75 14.17
CA VAL A 22 -7.07 -5.87 13.29
C VAL A 22 -8.55 -6.13 13.49
N TRP A 23 -9.21 -5.26 14.24
CA TRP A 23 -10.65 -5.34 14.44
C TRP A 23 -11.41 -4.65 13.31
N LEU A 24 -12.16 -5.42 12.52
CA LEU A 24 -12.87 -4.94 11.34
C LEU A 24 -14.35 -4.60 11.61
N GLY A 25 -14.92 -5.10 12.71
CA GLY A 25 -16.31 -4.82 13.12
C GLY A 25 -17.19 -6.07 13.18
N GLN A 26 -18.48 -5.87 12.91
CA GLN A 26 -19.55 -6.88 13.01
C GLN A 26 -20.68 -6.60 12.01
N GLY A 27 -21.49 -7.61 11.69
CA GLY A 27 -22.82 -7.46 11.08
C GLY A 27 -23.09 -8.20 9.75
N ASP A 28 -22.12 -8.26 8.83
CA ASP A 28 -22.29 -8.87 7.51
C ASP A 28 -21.86 -10.34 7.54
N GLN A 29 -22.86 -11.23 7.48
CA GLN A 29 -22.65 -12.67 7.50
C GLN A 29 -21.77 -13.16 6.35
N GLN A 30 -21.86 -12.56 5.16
CA GLN A 30 -21.06 -12.98 4.00
C GLN A 30 -19.57 -12.67 4.20
N ILE A 31 -19.26 -11.54 4.85
CA ILE A 31 -17.89 -11.18 5.23
C ILE A 31 -17.37 -12.10 6.33
N ARG A 32 -18.21 -12.39 7.34
CA ARG A 32 -17.87 -13.32 8.42
C ARG A 32 -17.49 -14.69 7.86
N ASP A 33 -18.32 -15.23 6.98
CA ASP A 33 -18.13 -16.55 6.38
C ASP A 33 -16.97 -16.60 5.38
N LEU A 34 -16.70 -15.49 4.66
CA LEU A 34 -15.48 -15.35 3.86
C LEU A 34 -14.22 -15.48 4.73
N LEU A 35 -14.18 -14.76 5.86
CA LEU A 35 -13.04 -14.79 6.78
C LEU A 35 -12.89 -16.16 7.45
N ASP A 36 -14.00 -16.81 7.79
CA ASP A 36 -14.01 -18.17 8.33
C ASP A 36 -13.39 -19.15 7.32
N ARG A 37 -13.79 -19.08 6.05
CA ARG A 37 -13.18 -19.89 4.98
C ARG A 37 -11.69 -19.59 4.79
N LEU A 38 -11.27 -18.33 4.85
CA LEU A 38 -9.86 -17.96 4.72
C LEU A 38 -9.01 -18.49 5.89
N ALA A 39 -9.59 -18.54 7.11
CA ALA A 39 -8.93 -19.08 8.28
C ALA A 39 -8.68 -20.60 8.18
N HIS A 40 -9.59 -21.32 7.53
CA HIS A 40 -9.54 -22.78 7.42
C HIS A 40 -8.96 -23.31 6.10
N THR A 41 -8.62 -22.42 5.15
CA THR A 41 -7.98 -22.84 3.89
C THR A 41 -6.52 -23.25 4.18
N PRO A 42 -6.13 -24.52 3.96
CA PRO A 42 -4.77 -24.98 4.26
C PRO A 42 -3.73 -24.25 3.40
N ASP A 43 -2.59 -23.92 4.00
CA ASP A 43 -1.44 -23.38 3.27
C ASP A 43 -0.93 -24.41 2.24
N THR A 44 -0.48 -23.92 1.09
CA THR A 44 0.12 -24.67 -0.02
C THR A 44 1.19 -25.68 0.42
N ALA A 45 2.05 -25.33 1.38
CA ALA A 45 3.05 -26.25 1.91
C ALA A 45 2.43 -27.42 2.70
N THR A 46 1.33 -27.15 3.41
CA THR A 46 0.58 -28.11 4.23
C THR A 46 -0.32 -28.99 3.37
N ALA A 47 -1.02 -28.40 2.38
CA ALA A 47 -1.82 -29.12 1.39
C ALA A 47 -0.96 -30.04 0.52
N ARG A 48 0.24 -29.60 0.13
CA ARG A 48 1.20 -30.41 -0.62
C ARG A 48 1.80 -31.54 0.22
N LYS A 49 2.16 -31.28 1.49
CA LYS A 49 2.59 -32.34 2.42
C LYS A 49 1.48 -33.36 2.71
N ALA A 50 0.23 -32.92 2.86
CA ALA A 50 -0.91 -33.81 3.05
C ALA A 50 -1.13 -34.69 1.81
N ALA A 51 -1.06 -34.10 0.60
CA ALA A 51 -1.14 -34.84 -0.66
C ALA A 51 0.02 -35.83 -0.86
N GLU A 52 1.24 -35.49 -0.40
CA GLU A 52 2.42 -36.36 -0.48
C GLU A 52 2.38 -37.52 0.54
N ILE A 53 1.71 -37.36 1.68
CA ILE A 53 1.61 -38.40 2.72
C ILE A 53 0.53 -39.43 2.41
N ASP A 54 -0.61 -39.04 1.84
CA ASP A 54 -1.77 -39.94 1.67
C ASP A 54 -1.87 -40.65 0.32
N GLY A 55 -1.02 -40.34 -0.68
CA GLY A 55 -1.01 -41.08 -1.95
C GLY A 55 -2.35 -41.12 -2.70
N LEU A 56 -3.31 -40.27 -2.32
CA LEU A 56 -4.65 -40.16 -2.88
C LEU A 56 -4.87 -38.68 -3.24
N GLY A 57 -4.47 -38.32 -4.46
CA GLY A 57 -4.59 -36.95 -5.00
C GLY A 57 -6.02 -36.42 -5.13
N ASP A 58 -7.03 -37.26 -4.85
CA ASP A 58 -8.45 -36.97 -5.07
C ASP A 58 -9.23 -36.60 -3.79
N GLN A 59 -8.64 -36.67 -2.58
CA GLN A 59 -9.36 -36.38 -1.32
C GLN A 59 -9.13 -34.97 -0.75
N LEU A 60 -8.37 -34.10 -1.44
CA LEU A 60 -8.24 -32.69 -1.06
C LEU A 60 -9.53 -31.89 -1.29
N GLU A 61 -10.46 -32.38 -2.11
CA GLU A 61 -11.79 -31.77 -2.28
C GLU A 61 -12.65 -31.87 -1.00
N ASP A 62 -12.43 -32.89 -0.16
CA ASP A 62 -13.23 -33.16 1.04
C ASP A 62 -12.74 -32.45 2.31
N LEU A 63 -11.55 -31.83 2.32
CA LEU A 63 -11.05 -31.07 3.47
C LEU A 63 -11.63 -29.64 3.57
N CYS A 64 -12.40 -29.22 2.57
CA CYS A 64 -13.15 -27.96 2.57
C CYS A 64 -14.62 -28.15 2.98
N VAL A 65 -14.90 -28.89 4.06
CA VAL A 65 -16.24 -28.86 4.68
C VAL A 65 -16.40 -27.52 5.38
N CYS A 66 -16.82 -26.53 4.61
CA CYS A 66 -17.23 -25.24 5.12
C CYS A 66 -18.56 -25.41 5.87
N SER A 67 -18.71 -24.66 6.96
CA SER A 67 -19.96 -24.46 7.66
C SER A 67 -21.12 -24.20 6.67
N ALA A 68 -22.29 -24.80 6.95
CA ALA A 68 -23.42 -24.88 6.02
C ALA A 68 -24.05 -23.52 5.60
N SER A 69 -23.53 -22.38 6.07
CA SER A 69 -24.13 -21.06 5.95
C SER A 69 -23.31 -20.01 5.15
N GLY A 70 -22.11 -20.32 4.68
CA GLY A 70 -21.23 -19.36 4.00
C GLY A 70 -21.49 -19.10 2.50
N PRO A 71 -20.79 -18.12 1.88
CA PRO A 71 -20.81 -17.87 0.44
C PRO A 71 -20.67 -19.18 -0.31
N LYS A 72 -21.69 -19.52 -1.10
CA LYS A 72 -21.76 -20.81 -1.81
C LYS A 72 -21.24 -20.69 -3.23
N THR A 73 -21.27 -19.49 -3.79
CA THR A 73 -20.87 -19.23 -5.17
C THR A 73 -19.59 -18.39 -5.25
N SER A 74 -18.88 -18.54 -6.36
CA SER A 74 -17.70 -17.72 -6.69
C SER A 74 -18.05 -16.23 -6.72
N GLU A 75 -19.24 -15.86 -7.20
CA GLU A 75 -19.73 -14.48 -7.22
C GLU A 75 -19.94 -13.91 -5.82
N GLU A 76 -20.54 -14.68 -4.89
CA GLU A 76 -20.71 -14.26 -3.50
C GLU A 76 -19.37 -14.06 -2.80
N LEU A 77 -18.40 -14.95 -3.04
CA LEU A 77 -17.04 -14.83 -2.50
C LEU A 77 -16.35 -13.56 -3.00
N VAL A 78 -16.43 -13.29 -4.31
CA VAL A 78 -15.85 -12.08 -4.92
C VAL A 78 -16.50 -10.81 -4.39
N LYS A 79 -17.82 -10.78 -4.31
CA LYS A 79 -18.56 -9.64 -3.76
C LYS A 79 -18.21 -9.38 -2.29
N SER A 80 -18.11 -10.44 -1.49
CA SER A 80 -17.74 -10.34 -0.06
C SER A 80 -16.32 -9.81 0.11
N MET A 81 -15.38 -10.29 -0.71
CA MET A 81 -14.00 -9.81 -0.70
C MET A 81 -13.92 -8.33 -1.10
N GLN A 82 -14.65 -7.91 -2.14
CA GLN A 82 -14.73 -6.50 -2.52
C GLN A 82 -15.31 -5.63 -1.41
N ALA A 83 -16.36 -6.08 -0.73
CA ALA A 83 -16.94 -5.38 0.40
C ALA A 83 -15.95 -5.25 1.57
N LEU A 84 -15.27 -6.34 1.93
CA LEU A 84 -14.22 -6.37 2.94
C LEU A 84 -13.08 -5.38 2.63
N LEU A 85 -12.61 -5.36 1.38
CA LEU A 85 -11.54 -4.46 0.92
C LEU A 85 -11.93 -2.97 0.97
N CYS A 86 -13.23 -2.65 1.05
CA CYS A 86 -13.75 -1.30 1.21
C CYS A 86 -13.81 -0.83 2.67
N PHE A 87 -13.45 -1.67 3.64
CA PHE A 87 -13.46 -1.26 5.05
C PHE A 87 -12.46 -0.12 5.27
N LEU A 88 -12.92 0.91 5.99
CA LEU A 88 -12.13 2.11 6.29
C LEU A 88 -10.80 1.81 6.97
N TRP A 89 -10.69 0.68 7.67
CA TRP A 89 -9.43 0.27 8.28
C TRP A 89 -8.32 0.13 7.21
N PHE A 90 -8.62 -0.47 6.04
CA PHE A 90 -7.64 -0.65 4.97
C PHE A 90 -7.26 0.64 4.23
N SER A 91 -8.03 1.72 4.39
CA SER A 91 -7.66 3.01 3.79
C SER A 91 -6.78 3.86 4.69
N ARG A 92 -6.80 3.67 6.02
CA ARG A 92 -6.08 4.54 6.96
C ARG A 92 -4.56 4.44 6.83
N VAL A 93 -3.89 5.61 6.87
CA VAL A 93 -2.42 5.69 6.77
C VAL A 93 -1.72 5.04 7.97
N TRP A 94 -2.22 5.27 9.18
CA TRP A 94 -1.64 4.71 10.40
C TRP A 94 -1.61 3.20 10.38
N CYS A 95 -2.70 2.55 9.93
CA CYS A 95 -2.81 1.09 9.83
C CYS A 95 -1.71 0.45 8.96
N LYS A 96 -1.07 1.22 8.06
CA LYS A 96 0.08 0.73 7.28
C LYS A 96 1.27 0.46 8.19
N GLN A 97 1.60 1.41 9.05
CA GLN A 97 2.70 1.28 10.00
C GLN A 97 2.44 0.18 11.02
N GLU A 98 1.21 0.03 11.49
CA GLU A 98 0.83 -0.98 12.51
C GLU A 98 1.11 -2.40 12.01
N ILE A 99 0.62 -2.73 10.81
CA ILE A 99 0.87 -4.05 10.21
C ILE A 99 2.30 -4.20 9.73
N TRP A 100 2.88 -3.16 9.16
CA TRP A 100 4.26 -3.22 8.69
C TRP A 100 5.25 -3.55 9.82
N ALA A 101 5.01 -2.99 11.01
CA ALA A 101 5.85 -3.24 12.18
C ALA A 101 5.53 -4.56 12.89
N ALA A 102 4.34 -5.12 12.69
CA ALA A 102 3.85 -6.29 13.42
C ALA A 102 4.74 -7.53 13.20
N ARG A 103 5.09 -8.22 14.29
CA ARG A 103 5.73 -9.56 14.22
C ARG A 103 4.72 -10.65 13.81
N LYS A 104 3.48 -10.50 14.27
CA LYS A 104 2.33 -11.35 14.01
C LYS A 104 1.10 -10.45 13.90
N ALA A 105 0.19 -10.75 12.98
CA ALA A 105 -1.06 -10.02 12.84
C ALA A 105 -2.23 -10.95 12.49
N SER A 106 -3.42 -10.58 12.95
CA SER A 106 -4.67 -11.28 12.68
C SER A 106 -5.78 -10.29 12.32
N LEU A 107 -6.65 -10.69 11.40
CA LEU A 107 -7.90 -10.03 11.09
C LEU A 107 -9.00 -10.62 11.97
N HIS A 108 -9.76 -9.76 12.63
CA HIS A 108 -10.89 -10.14 13.47
C HIS A 108 -12.17 -9.48 12.97
N TYR A 109 -13.21 -10.29 12.85
CA TYR A 109 -14.56 -9.87 12.52
C TYR A 109 -15.53 -10.69 13.37
N GLU A 110 -16.16 -10.03 14.34
CA GLU A 110 -16.92 -10.70 15.40
C GLU A 110 -16.08 -11.75 16.16
N ASP A 111 -16.53 -13.00 16.16
CA ASP A 111 -15.91 -14.17 16.78
C ASP A 111 -14.92 -14.88 15.85
N ILE A 112 -14.82 -14.46 14.58
CA ILE A 112 -13.93 -15.06 13.59
C ILE A 112 -12.58 -14.34 13.58
N SER A 113 -11.51 -15.13 13.58
CA SER A 113 -10.13 -14.65 13.41
C SER A 113 -9.44 -15.35 12.24
N CYS A 114 -8.77 -14.58 11.39
CA CYS A 114 -7.99 -15.07 10.27
C CYS A 114 -6.56 -14.52 10.36
N GLN A 115 -5.53 -15.37 10.21
CA GLN A 115 -4.15 -14.90 10.22
C GLN A 115 -3.89 -13.99 9.01
N TRP A 116 -3.14 -12.90 9.22
CA TRP A 116 -2.89 -11.91 8.16
C TRP A 116 -2.27 -12.54 6.89
N GLN A 117 -1.44 -13.57 7.04
CA GLN A 117 -0.80 -14.29 5.95
C GLN A 117 -1.80 -14.99 5.02
N ASN A 118 -2.97 -15.38 5.54
CA ASN A 118 -4.03 -16.00 4.76
C ASN A 118 -4.84 -14.97 3.96
N PHE A 119 -4.73 -13.69 4.31
CA PHE A 119 -5.34 -12.57 3.57
C PHE A 119 -4.49 -12.19 2.35
N ASP A 120 -4.34 -13.14 1.42
CA ASP A 120 -3.51 -13.04 0.23
C ASP A 120 -4.28 -13.41 -1.05
N VAL A 121 -3.83 -12.86 -2.19
CA VAL A 121 -4.40 -13.11 -3.52
C VAL A 121 -4.47 -14.59 -3.83
N SER A 122 -3.41 -15.35 -3.54
CA SER A 122 -3.34 -16.77 -3.91
C SER A 122 -4.32 -17.63 -3.10
N PHE A 123 -4.49 -17.35 -1.81
CA PHE A 123 -5.48 -18.03 -0.97
C PHE A 123 -6.89 -17.73 -1.45
N PHE A 124 -7.17 -16.46 -1.73
CA PHE A 124 -8.47 -16.05 -2.23
C PHE A 124 -8.79 -16.68 -3.60
N GLU A 125 -7.84 -16.72 -4.54
CA GLU A 125 -8.06 -17.36 -5.85
C GLU A 125 -8.26 -18.87 -5.76
N ARG A 126 -7.54 -19.56 -4.87
CA ARG A 126 -7.77 -21.00 -4.62
C ARG A 126 -9.17 -21.25 -4.07
N MET A 127 -9.62 -20.42 -3.14
CA MET A 127 -10.97 -20.51 -2.60
C MET A 127 -12.02 -20.32 -3.71
N VAL A 128 -11.85 -19.32 -4.58
CA VAL A 128 -12.74 -19.14 -5.72
C VAL A 128 -12.66 -20.33 -6.69
N ALA A 129 -11.46 -20.83 -6.99
CA ALA A 129 -11.25 -21.97 -7.90
C ALA A 129 -12.01 -23.22 -7.43
N SER A 130 -12.02 -23.48 -6.12
CA SER A 130 -12.74 -24.61 -5.51
C SER A 130 -14.26 -24.57 -5.75
N THR A 131 -14.82 -23.43 -6.15
CA THR A 131 -16.26 -23.27 -6.41
C THR A 131 -16.65 -23.26 -7.89
N THR A 132 -15.73 -22.93 -8.81
CA THR A 132 -16.11 -22.64 -10.21
C THR A 132 -15.19 -23.22 -11.28
N GLY A 133 -14.03 -23.82 -10.97
CA GLY A 133 -13.08 -24.39 -11.96
C GLY A 133 -12.42 -23.39 -12.91
N ASP A 134 -13.13 -22.34 -13.33
CA ASP A 134 -12.68 -21.20 -14.14
C ASP A 134 -12.79 -19.90 -13.33
N VAL A 135 -11.71 -19.53 -12.66
CA VAL A 135 -11.63 -18.33 -11.82
C VAL A 135 -11.70 -17.04 -12.64
N GLN A 136 -11.21 -17.05 -13.88
CA GLN A 136 -11.02 -15.82 -14.65
C GLN A 136 -12.33 -15.29 -15.24
N SER A 137 -13.34 -16.13 -15.41
CA SER A 137 -14.66 -15.73 -15.87
C SER A 137 -15.56 -15.14 -14.76
N VAL A 138 -15.17 -15.24 -13.48
CA VAL A 138 -15.99 -14.75 -12.37
C VAL A 138 -16.06 -13.22 -12.37
N PRO A 139 -17.26 -12.62 -12.45
CA PRO A 139 -17.41 -11.17 -12.41
C PRO A 139 -16.76 -10.54 -11.17
N GLY A 140 -15.94 -9.51 -11.39
CA GLY A 140 -15.31 -8.75 -10.30
C GLY A 140 -14.01 -9.34 -9.72
N ILE A 141 -13.58 -10.52 -10.17
CA ILE A 141 -12.35 -11.18 -9.67
C ILE A 141 -11.11 -10.30 -9.83
N ILE A 142 -11.01 -9.58 -10.97
CA ILE A 142 -9.90 -8.67 -11.27
C ILE A 142 -9.83 -7.53 -10.24
N ALA A 143 -10.97 -6.96 -9.86
CA ALA A 143 -11.02 -5.87 -8.89
C ALA A 143 -10.66 -6.35 -7.48
N ALA A 144 -11.12 -7.54 -7.07
CA ALA A 144 -10.73 -8.15 -5.79
C ALA A 144 -9.22 -8.43 -5.74
N ARG A 145 -8.67 -9.02 -6.80
CA ARG A 145 -7.22 -9.27 -6.99
C ARG A 145 -6.42 -7.97 -6.87
N GLN A 146 -6.84 -6.92 -7.57
CA GLN A 146 -6.18 -5.62 -7.54
C GLN A 146 -6.25 -4.98 -6.14
N GLY A 147 -7.37 -5.10 -5.43
CA GLY A 147 -7.51 -4.57 -4.07
C GLY A 147 -6.59 -5.26 -3.06
N LEU A 148 -6.53 -6.59 -3.08
CA LEU A 148 -5.59 -7.38 -2.26
C LEU A 148 -4.13 -7.04 -2.61
N ALA A 149 -3.79 -7.02 -3.90
CA ALA A 149 -2.45 -6.65 -4.36
C ALA A 149 -2.08 -5.22 -3.95
N ARG A 150 -3.02 -4.28 -3.97
CA ARG A 150 -2.80 -2.90 -3.51
C ARG A 150 -2.45 -2.85 -2.02
N ILE A 151 -3.21 -3.53 -1.15
CA ILE A 151 -2.92 -3.58 0.29
C ILE A 151 -1.54 -4.20 0.52
N ARG A 152 -1.27 -5.33 -0.14
CA ARG A 152 0.04 -5.98 -0.08
C ARG A 152 1.16 -5.04 -0.51
N ASN A 153 1.03 -4.35 -1.64
CA ASN A 153 2.07 -3.46 -2.17
C ASN A 153 2.29 -2.19 -1.30
N GLN A 154 1.28 -1.76 -0.55
CA GLN A 154 1.41 -0.68 0.43
C GLN A 154 2.28 -1.10 1.63
N LEU A 155 2.23 -2.38 2.02
CA LEU A 155 2.92 -2.91 3.20
C LEU A 155 4.28 -3.54 2.84
N VAL A 156 4.34 -4.31 1.75
CA VAL A 156 5.53 -5.07 1.38
C VAL A 156 6.59 -4.13 0.80
N ARG A 157 7.86 -4.36 1.15
CA ARG A 157 9.02 -3.75 0.47
C ARG A 157 8.84 -3.99 -1.02
N ALA A 158 8.70 -2.95 -1.85
CA ALA A 158 8.39 -3.12 -3.27
C ALA A 158 9.24 -4.25 -3.86
N ASP A 159 8.61 -5.29 -4.43
CA ASP A 159 9.38 -6.39 -5.00
C ASP A 159 10.18 -5.88 -6.21
N SER A 160 11.25 -6.60 -6.56
CA SER A 160 12.19 -6.13 -7.56
C SER A 160 11.58 -6.04 -8.96
N ALA A 161 10.58 -6.88 -9.25
CA ALA A 161 9.83 -6.82 -10.50
C ALA A 161 8.96 -5.54 -10.57
N THR A 162 8.31 -5.18 -9.47
CA THR A 162 7.50 -3.97 -9.36
C THR A 162 8.37 -2.74 -9.51
N LEU A 163 9.52 -2.66 -8.83
CA LEU A 163 10.44 -1.53 -9.01
C LEU A 163 11.02 -1.47 -10.42
N ALA A 164 11.43 -2.59 -11.01
CA ALA A 164 11.92 -2.63 -12.38
C ALA A 164 10.88 -2.09 -13.38
N SER A 165 9.61 -2.52 -13.24
CA SER A 165 8.52 -2.07 -14.12
C SER A 165 8.24 -0.56 -14.04
N VAL A 166 8.44 0.05 -12.86
CA VAL A 166 8.27 1.50 -12.66
C VAL A 166 9.52 2.25 -13.12
N ARG A 167 10.71 1.72 -12.84
CA ARG A 167 12.00 2.26 -13.30
C ARG A 167 12.10 2.31 -14.81
N ASP A 168 11.57 1.32 -15.52
CA ASP A 168 11.56 1.35 -16.98
C ASP A 168 10.74 2.51 -17.55
N LYS A 169 9.72 2.95 -16.80
CA LYS A 169 8.89 4.12 -17.13
C LYS A 169 9.55 5.44 -16.72
N ASP A 170 10.47 5.41 -15.77
CA ASP A 170 11.13 6.60 -15.21
C ASP A 170 12.60 6.30 -14.85
N LYS A 171 13.43 6.12 -15.88
CA LYS A 171 14.82 5.69 -15.75
C LYS A 171 15.71 6.69 -15.00
N CYS A 172 15.27 7.94 -14.91
CA CYS A 172 16.01 9.03 -14.25
C CYS A 172 15.69 9.15 -12.76
N ASN A 173 14.66 8.45 -12.26
CA ASN A 173 14.28 8.51 -10.86
C ASN A 173 15.09 7.51 -10.03
N HIS A 174 16.11 8.04 -9.35
CA HIS A 174 17.02 7.26 -8.52
C HIS A 174 16.32 6.51 -7.36
N TYR A 175 15.19 7.03 -6.87
CA TYR A 175 14.40 6.36 -5.85
C TYR A 175 13.82 5.03 -6.34
N LEU A 176 13.73 4.78 -7.65
CA LEU A 176 13.22 3.52 -8.18
C LEU A 176 14.27 2.38 -8.20
N SER A 177 15.42 2.58 -7.55
CA SER A 177 16.43 1.54 -7.35
C SER A 177 16.05 0.55 -6.24
N GLU A 178 16.60 -0.66 -6.31
CA GLU A 178 16.41 -1.71 -5.30
C GLU A 178 16.80 -1.25 -3.89
N ASP A 179 17.88 -0.46 -3.80
CA ASP A 179 18.44 0.00 -2.52
C ASP A 179 17.53 1.03 -1.83
N CYS A 180 16.64 1.69 -2.59
CA CYS A 180 15.74 2.72 -2.09
C CYS A 180 14.35 2.19 -1.67
N LYS A 181 14.10 0.87 -1.59
CA LYS A 181 12.77 0.30 -1.25
C LYS A 181 12.13 0.86 0.02
N LEU A 182 12.96 1.10 1.03
CA LEU A 182 12.56 1.65 2.33
C LEU A 182 12.79 3.17 2.41
N ASP A 183 13.23 3.81 1.34
CA ASP A 183 13.33 5.26 1.31
C ASP A 183 11.95 5.90 1.51
N ILE A 184 11.90 6.97 2.31
CA ILE A 184 10.66 7.66 2.67
C ILE A 184 9.85 8.08 1.43
N VAL A 185 10.53 8.50 0.35
CA VAL A 185 9.88 8.87 -0.91
C VAL A 185 9.11 7.69 -1.50
N ASN A 186 9.71 6.50 -1.47
CA ASN A 186 9.07 5.28 -1.98
C ASN A 186 7.96 4.76 -1.08
N VAL A 187 8.08 4.92 0.24
CA VAL A 187 7.01 4.57 1.17
C VAL A 187 5.79 5.47 0.91
N ILE A 188 5.98 6.78 0.81
CA ILE A 188 4.91 7.75 0.50
C ILE A 188 4.29 7.42 -0.85
N ARG A 189 5.09 7.20 -1.90
CA ARG A 189 4.58 6.87 -3.24
C ARG A 189 3.72 5.61 -3.27
N ARG A 190 3.99 4.61 -2.41
CA ARG A 190 3.14 3.40 -2.32
C ARG A 190 1.86 3.65 -1.53
N CYS A 191 1.91 4.55 -0.56
CA CYS A 191 0.85 4.79 0.40
C CYS A 191 0.04 6.08 0.16
N TYR A 192 0.29 6.83 -0.93
CA TYR A 192 -0.33 8.13 -1.21
C TYR A 192 -1.86 8.11 -1.13
N SER A 193 -2.50 7.00 -1.53
CA SER A 193 -3.95 6.83 -1.53
C SER A 193 -4.55 6.54 -0.14
N SER A 194 -3.72 6.54 0.90
CA SER A 194 -4.17 6.31 2.26
C SER A 194 -4.89 7.54 2.81
N GLN A 195 -5.97 7.32 3.55
CA GLN A 195 -6.74 8.36 4.20
C GLN A 195 -6.11 8.75 5.54
N CYS A 196 -6.09 10.05 5.79
CA CYS A 196 -5.74 10.62 7.09
C CYS A 196 -6.74 11.73 7.44
N LYS A 197 -6.84 12.06 8.74
CA LYS A 197 -7.61 13.22 9.20
C LYS A 197 -6.73 14.48 9.23
N ASP A 198 -5.46 14.30 9.53
CA ASP A 198 -4.44 15.33 9.56
C ASP A 198 -3.49 15.05 8.39
N GLU A 199 -3.45 15.96 7.41
CA GLU A 199 -2.67 15.79 6.17
C GLU A 199 -1.17 15.60 6.45
N ARG A 200 -0.66 16.05 7.60
CA ARG A 200 0.72 15.80 8.04
C ARG A 200 1.02 14.30 8.19
N ASP A 201 0.01 13.47 8.43
CA ASP A 201 0.16 12.02 8.58
C ASP A 201 0.53 11.31 7.26
N HIS A 202 0.38 11.97 6.10
CA HIS A 202 0.97 11.47 4.84
C HIS A 202 2.50 11.39 4.91
N VAL A 203 3.13 12.15 5.81
CA VAL A 203 4.56 12.05 6.13
C VAL A 203 4.73 11.28 7.44
N TYR A 204 4.19 11.80 8.54
CA TYR A 204 4.48 11.29 9.88
C TYR A 204 3.99 9.86 10.12
N GLY A 205 2.85 9.47 9.55
CA GLY A 205 2.32 8.11 9.67
C GLY A 205 3.10 7.05 8.89
N LEU A 206 4.01 7.47 8.01
CA LEU A 206 4.80 6.59 7.15
C LEU A 206 6.28 6.57 7.50
N MET A 207 6.76 7.52 8.30
CA MET A 207 8.15 7.58 8.75
C MET A 207 8.61 6.26 9.39
N GLY A 208 7.76 5.63 10.19
CA GLY A 208 8.07 4.35 10.85
C GLY A 208 8.33 3.19 9.90
N MET A 209 7.82 3.25 8.67
CA MET A 209 8.01 2.24 7.62
C MET A 209 9.26 2.49 6.75
N SER A 210 9.96 3.59 6.99
CA SER A 210 11.09 4.04 6.17
C SER A 210 12.44 3.89 6.89
N SER A 211 13.52 3.95 6.11
CA SER A 211 14.90 4.08 6.59
C SER A 211 15.27 5.52 6.95
N ILE A 212 14.28 6.39 7.17
CA ILE A 212 14.55 7.75 7.64
C ILE A 212 15.29 7.68 8.97
N ASN A 213 16.34 8.50 9.10
CA ASN A 213 17.19 8.60 10.30
C ASN A 213 17.96 7.31 10.68
N THR A 214 17.96 6.25 9.85
CA THR A 214 18.78 5.04 10.09
C THR A 214 20.19 5.11 9.48
N TYR A 215 20.45 6.10 8.62
CA TYR A 215 21.81 6.41 8.20
C TYR A 215 22.49 7.14 9.37
N ILE A 216 23.26 6.38 10.15
CA ILE A 216 24.17 6.95 11.14
C ILE A 216 25.19 7.76 10.33
N HIS A 217 25.04 9.08 10.36
CA HIS A 217 26.06 9.97 9.83
C HIS A 217 27.23 9.98 10.83
N GLU A 218 28.45 9.95 10.31
CA GLU A 218 29.65 10.32 11.08
C GLU A 218 29.39 11.68 11.74
N GLU A 219 29.85 11.84 12.99
CA GLU A 219 29.49 12.91 13.94
C GLU A 219 29.64 14.37 13.42
N ASP A 220 30.22 14.57 12.24
CA ASP A 220 30.57 15.87 11.66
C ASP A 220 29.62 16.41 10.58
N ASP A 221 28.63 15.65 10.09
CA ASP A 221 27.76 16.14 9.02
C ASP A 221 26.58 16.97 9.55
N LYS A 222 26.87 18.22 9.94
CA LYS A 222 25.91 19.24 10.39
C LYS A 222 24.83 19.61 9.35
N ARG A 223 24.85 19.02 8.14
CA ARG A 223 23.92 19.37 7.04
C ARG A 223 22.60 18.59 7.09
N ASN A 224 22.53 17.48 7.82
CA ASN A 224 21.36 16.61 7.83
C ASN A 224 20.59 16.74 9.14
N GLU A 225 19.77 17.77 9.25
CA GLU A 225 18.79 17.87 10.33
C GLU A 225 17.87 16.65 10.32
N MET A 226 17.72 16.00 11.47
CA MET A 226 16.82 14.87 11.62
C MET A 226 15.37 15.31 11.39
N LEU A 227 14.66 14.69 10.45
CA LEU A 227 13.22 14.96 10.30
C LEU A 227 12.50 14.51 11.57
N SER A 228 11.89 15.46 12.26
CA SER A 228 11.19 15.24 13.52
C SER A 228 9.67 15.43 13.35
N VAL A 229 8.92 14.77 14.21
CA VAL A 229 7.46 14.82 14.21
C VAL A 229 7.00 16.01 15.03
N ASP A 230 6.30 16.96 14.40
CA ASP A 230 5.73 18.11 15.09
C ASP A 230 4.25 18.33 14.73
N TYR A 231 3.41 18.36 15.77
CA TYR A 231 1.97 18.66 15.69
C TYR A 231 1.62 19.97 16.41
N SER A 232 2.60 20.85 16.63
CA SER A 232 2.37 22.20 17.15
C SER A 232 1.43 22.99 16.23
N GLN A 233 0.82 24.05 16.77
CA GLN A 233 -0.05 24.93 15.97
C GLN A 233 0.76 25.70 14.91
N ASP A 234 2.05 25.92 15.15
CA ASP A 234 2.95 26.62 14.22
C ASP A 234 3.39 25.74 13.05
N GLN A 235 3.24 24.42 13.18
CA GLN A 235 3.61 23.44 12.16
C GLN A 235 2.42 23.12 11.25
N SER A 236 2.33 23.83 10.13
CA SER A 236 1.32 23.56 9.10
C SER A 236 1.68 22.32 8.25
N THR A 237 0.71 21.80 7.51
CA THR A 237 0.95 20.76 6.49
C THR A 237 1.98 21.21 5.46
N ALA A 238 1.88 22.47 5.01
CA ALA A 238 2.82 23.03 4.03
C ALA A 238 4.26 23.04 4.57
N LYS A 239 4.46 23.48 5.82
CA LYS A 239 5.77 23.42 6.48
C LYS A 239 6.28 21.99 6.62
N THR A 240 5.41 21.05 7.02
CA THR A 240 5.79 19.63 7.15
C THR A 240 6.27 19.05 5.83
N TYR A 241 5.59 19.39 4.74
CA TYR A 241 5.96 18.95 3.39
C TYR A 241 7.26 19.59 2.92
N GLU A 242 7.46 20.86 3.27
CA GLU A 242 8.69 21.61 3.02
C GLU A 242 9.88 21.03 3.80
N ASP A 243 9.69 20.68 5.07
CA ASP A 243 10.72 20.08 5.92
C ASP A 243 11.18 18.72 5.37
N LEU A 244 10.25 17.87 4.93
CA LEU A 244 10.59 16.62 4.25
C LEU A 244 11.35 16.89 2.93
N ALA A 245 10.91 17.87 2.13
CA ALA A 245 11.60 18.22 0.90
C ALA A 245 13.03 18.72 1.15
N ARG A 246 13.24 19.58 2.15
CA ARG A 246 14.57 20.04 2.56
C ARG A 246 15.43 18.90 3.06
N TYR A 247 14.87 18.02 3.90
CA TYR A 247 15.57 16.84 4.40
C TYR A 247 16.09 15.96 3.24
N VAL A 248 15.22 15.63 2.29
CA VAL A 248 15.61 14.75 1.16
C VAL A 248 16.62 15.45 0.24
N ILE A 249 16.45 16.75 -0.05
CA ILE A 249 17.41 17.51 -0.86
C ILE A 249 18.78 17.57 -0.19
N GLY A 250 18.81 17.88 1.11
CA GLY A 250 20.05 17.98 1.89
C GLY A 250 20.78 16.63 1.98
N ARG A 251 20.03 15.56 2.29
CA ARG A 251 20.55 14.20 2.39
C ARG A 251 21.12 13.67 1.08
N ASP A 252 20.41 13.90 -0.03
CA ASP A 252 20.76 13.31 -1.33
C ASP A 252 21.72 14.19 -2.16
N ASP A 253 21.93 15.44 -1.75
CA ASP A 253 22.59 16.51 -2.52
C ASP A 253 22.04 16.62 -3.97
N ARG A 254 20.72 16.42 -4.10
CA ARG A 254 20.02 16.31 -5.39
C ARG A 254 18.63 16.91 -5.32
N LEU A 255 18.21 17.51 -6.43
CA LEU A 255 16.86 18.02 -6.63
C LEU A 255 15.93 17.00 -7.29
N SER A 256 16.24 15.70 -7.21
CA SER A 256 15.45 14.65 -7.86
C SER A 256 13.99 14.63 -7.40
N ILE A 257 13.73 15.04 -6.17
CA ILE A 257 12.37 15.15 -5.64
C ILE A 257 11.49 16.13 -6.42
N VAL A 258 12.06 17.13 -7.09
CA VAL A 258 11.31 18.10 -7.90
C VAL A 258 10.69 17.43 -9.14
N PHE A 259 11.28 16.31 -9.60
CA PHE A 259 10.71 15.50 -10.68
C PHE A 259 9.58 14.58 -10.21
N LEU A 260 9.38 14.41 -8.89
CA LEU A 260 8.21 13.75 -8.32
C LEU A 260 6.95 14.60 -8.48
N LYS A 261 6.92 15.50 -9.48
CA LYS A 261 5.85 16.46 -9.66
C LYS A 261 4.55 15.72 -9.90
N GLY A 262 3.72 15.73 -8.87
CA GLY A 262 2.29 15.53 -8.95
C GLY A 262 1.79 16.36 -10.11
N ILE A 263 0.95 15.73 -10.92
CA ILE A 263 0.31 16.29 -12.09
C ILE A 263 0.00 17.77 -11.79
N PHE A 264 0.57 18.69 -12.57
CA PHE A 264 0.01 20.03 -12.71
C PHE A 264 -1.32 19.87 -13.43
N ASP A 265 -2.30 19.24 -12.79
CA ASP A 265 -3.66 19.25 -13.28
C ASP A 265 -4.33 20.44 -12.63
N HIS A 266 -4.47 21.47 -13.45
CA HIS A 266 -5.46 22.51 -13.28
C HIS A 266 -6.91 21.97 -13.32
N GLU A 267 -7.11 20.65 -13.44
CA GLU A 267 -8.42 20.03 -13.53
C GLU A 267 -8.71 19.15 -12.31
N GLN A 268 -9.32 19.82 -11.33
CA GLN A 268 -10.09 19.28 -10.20
C GLN A 268 -9.33 18.97 -8.88
N PRO A 269 -9.53 19.78 -7.83
CA PRO A 269 -9.04 19.46 -6.49
C PRO A 269 -9.94 18.40 -5.86
N ARG A 270 -9.54 17.12 -5.91
CA ARG A 270 -10.01 16.14 -4.93
C ARG A 270 -9.04 16.09 -3.77
N GLY A 271 -9.24 17.02 -2.83
CA GLY A 271 -8.47 17.15 -1.60
C GLY A 271 -8.46 18.61 -1.17
N LYS A 272 -8.75 18.89 0.10
CA LYS A 272 -8.69 20.24 0.66
C LYS A 272 -7.26 20.74 0.47
N CYS A 273 -7.05 21.58 -0.55
CA CYS A 273 -5.77 22.25 -0.77
C CYS A 273 -5.33 22.82 0.56
N THR A 274 -4.07 22.53 0.92
CA THR A 274 -3.39 23.15 2.06
C THR A 274 -3.79 24.61 2.17
N GLU A 275 -4.13 25.08 3.37
CA GLU A 275 -4.57 26.47 3.61
C GLU A 275 -3.54 27.50 3.11
N GLN A 276 -2.30 27.06 2.84
CA GLN A 276 -1.22 27.81 2.22
C GLN A 276 -0.71 27.11 0.95
N PRO A 277 -0.39 27.83 -0.13
CA PRO A 277 0.19 27.25 -1.34
C PRO A 277 1.60 26.69 -1.07
N LEU A 278 1.88 25.49 -1.58
CA LEU A 278 3.20 24.87 -1.50
C LEU A 278 4.20 25.59 -2.44
N PRO A 279 5.46 25.76 -2.04
CA PRO A 279 6.52 26.21 -2.94
C PRO A 279 6.68 25.27 -4.15
N THR A 280 7.09 25.80 -5.29
CA THR A 280 7.16 25.05 -6.58
C THR A 280 8.16 23.89 -6.60
N TRP A 281 9.06 23.84 -5.62
CA TRP A 281 10.07 22.81 -5.42
C TRP A 281 9.66 21.76 -4.37
N VAL A 282 8.52 21.94 -3.69
CA VAL A 282 7.99 21.01 -2.69
C VAL A 282 6.93 20.12 -3.34
N PRO A 283 7.12 18.78 -3.36
CA PRO A 283 6.08 17.86 -3.78
C PRO A 283 4.87 17.90 -2.83
N ASP A 284 3.66 17.73 -3.39
CA ASP A 284 2.46 17.51 -2.57
C ASP A 284 2.40 16.02 -2.17
N TRP A 285 2.93 15.71 -0.98
CA TRP A 285 3.08 14.33 -0.46
C TRP A 285 1.75 13.60 -0.21
N GLY A 286 0.61 14.31 -0.26
CA GLY A 286 -0.73 13.73 -0.14
C GLY A 286 -1.35 13.28 -1.47
N ARG A 287 -0.69 13.46 -2.62
CA ARG A 287 -1.27 13.19 -3.94
C ARG A 287 -0.54 12.10 -4.72
N ASP A 288 -1.27 11.52 -5.67
CA ASP A 288 -0.69 10.57 -6.62
C ASP A 288 0.34 11.26 -7.51
N TYR A 289 1.54 10.69 -7.52
CA TYR A 289 2.57 11.01 -8.47
C TYR A 289 2.46 10.03 -9.63
N GLY A 290 1.43 10.24 -10.47
CA GLY A 290 1.31 9.51 -11.72
C GLY A 290 2.61 9.61 -12.50
N SER A 291 3.17 8.47 -12.94
CA SER A 291 4.35 8.40 -13.81
C SER A 291 4.27 9.47 -14.90
N LEU A 292 5.35 10.22 -15.12
CA LEU A 292 5.49 11.38 -16.03
C LEU A 292 5.01 11.09 -17.48
N LYS A 293 3.70 10.96 -17.71
CA LYS A 293 3.10 10.66 -19.03
C LYS A 293 3.43 11.73 -20.08
N TRP A 294 3.74 12.96 -19.63
CA TRP A 294 4.05 14.09 -20.51
C TRP A 294 5.51 14.11 -21.00
N LEU A 295 6.45 13.44 -20.32
CA LEU A 295 7.84 13.34 -20.77
C LEU A 295 8.01 12.27 -21.86
N THR A 296 7.22 11.19 -21.81
CA THR A 296 7.21 10.17 -22.86
C THR A 296 6.41 10.58 -24.10
N SER A 297 5.46 11.52 -23.99
CA SER A 297 4.66 11.97 -25.15
C SER A 297 5.39 12.96 -26.06
N ARG A 298 6.50 13.57 -25.61
CA ARG A 298 7.26 14.56 -26.39
C ARG A 298 8.41 13.98 -27.22
N VAL A 299 8.67 12.67 -27.15
CA VAL A 299 9.77 12.03 -27.91
C VAL A 299 9.30 11.38 -29.23
N ALA A 300 8.01 11.40 -29.55
CA ALA A 300 7.52 10.97 -30.86
C ALA A 300 6.73 12.07 -31.56
N LYS A 301 7.43 13.06 -32.12
CA LYS A 301 6.98 13.68 -33.37
C LYS A 301 7.69 12.96 -34.51
N PRO A 302 7.00 12.17 -35.35
CA PRO A 302 7.48 11.98 -36.70
C PRO A 302 7.45 13.37 -37.37
N LEU A 303 8.58 13.80 -37.90
CA LEU A 303 8.65 14.94 -38.82
C LEU A 303 7.93 14.56 -40.12
N SER A 304 7.09 15.51 -40.59
CA SER A 304 6.63 15.86 -41.96
C SER A 304 6.41 14.74 -42.99
N GLU A 305 5.33 14.74 -43.77
CA GLU A 305 5.12 15.68 -44.88
C GLU A 305 3.66 15.68 -45.35
N GLU A 306 3.23 16.84 -45.84
CA GLU A 306 2.28 17.04 -46.94
C GLU A 306 0.96 16.25 -46.95
N GLN A 307 -0.16 16.95 -46.73
CA GLN A 307 -1.16 17.23 -47.78
C GLN A 307 -2.42 17.87 -47.16
N LEU A 308 -2.55 19.18 -47.37
CA LEU A 308 -3.85 19.84 -47.55
C LEU A 308 -4.50 19.24 -48.83
N PRO A 309 -5.84 19.12 -48.92
CA PRO A 309 -6.64 20.31 -49.18
C PRO A 309 -7.99 20.41 -48.46
N LEU A 310 -8.41 21.68 -48.38
CA LEU A 310 -9.76 22.20 -48.28
C LEU A 310 -10.76 21.43 -49.16
N VAL A 311 -11.85 20.93 -48.56
CA VAL A 311 -13.25 21.41 -48.69
C VAL A 311 -14.01 20.93 -47.45
#